data_AF-A0A6S7AWQ0-F1
#
_entry.id   AF-A0A6S7AWQ0-F1
#
_cell.length_a   1.000
_cell.length_b   1.000
_cell.length_c   1.000
_cell.angle_alpha   90.00
_cell.angle_beta   90.00
_cell.angle_gamma   90.00
#
_symmetry.space_group_name_H-M   'P 1'
#
loop_
_entity.id
_entity.type
_entity.pdbx_description
1 polymer ?
#
loop_
_entity_poly.entity_id
_entity_poly.type
_entity_poly.pdbx_seq_one_letter_code
_entity_poly.pdbx_strand_id
1 'polypeptide(L)'
;MPKGRKSGQQAEKKFYRSIYLIELARGSSYIASMLNPETQRVAIAEVLDEFRMQHGADTLLIFRDLLAESLVNRDNRSAAQAVLSFEPR
;
A
#
# COMPACT_ATOMS: atom_id res chain seq x y z
N MET A 1 1.32 29.91 -3.67
CA MET A 1 1.96 29.08 -2.61
C MET A 1 1.06 27.90 -2.26
N PRO A 2 1.53 26.65 -2.34
CA PRO A 2 1.08 25.60 -1.43
C PRO A 2 2.22 24.61 -1.10
N LYS A 3 3.22 25.01 -0.30
CA LYS A 3 4.33 24.12 0.10
C LYS A 3 4.10 23.41 1.45
N GLY A 4 3.30 24.00 2.36
CA GLY A 4 3.14 23.49 3.73
C GLY A 4 2.30 22.21 3.90
N ARG A 5 1.28 21.98 3.05
CA ARG A 5 0.43 20.77 3.15
C ARG A 5 1.13 19.51 2.64
N LYS A 6 1.90 19.63 1.55
CA LYS A 6 2.63 18.50 0.96
C LYS A 6 3.78 18.02 1.85
N SER A 7 4.44 18.93 2.57
CA SER A 7 5.54 18.57 3.47
C SER A 7 5.09 17.79 4.70
N GLY A 8 3.95 18.15 5.30
CA GLY A 8 3.38 17.42 6.44
C GLY A 8 2.95 16.00 6.07
N GLN A 9 2.26 15.85 4.95
CA GLN A 9 1.83 14.54 4.44
C GLN A 9 3.01 13.63 4.06
N GLN A 10 4.09 14.19 3.50
CA GLN A 10 5.30 13.42 3.22
C GLN A 10 6.04 12.99 4.48
N ALA A 11 6.06 13.82 5.53
CA ALA A 11 6.69 13.46 6.80
C ALA A 11 5.94 12.31 7.49
N GLU A 12 4.60 12.39 7.50
CA GLU A 12 3.72 11.34 8.02
C GLU A 12 3.89 10.04 7.25
N LYS A 13 3.88 10.07 5.92
CA LYS A 13 4.18 8.89 5.08
C LYS A 13 5.54 8.29 5.37
N LYS A 14 6.59 9.11 5.53
CA LYS A 14 7.92 8.60 5.91
C LYS A 14 7.91 7.90 7.27
N PHE A 15 7.20 8.46 8.25
CA PHE A 15 7.05 7.85 9.57
C PHE A 15 6.38 6.46 9.47
N TYR A 16 5.22 6.37 8.82
CA TYR A 16 4.52 5.09 8.66
C TYR A 16 5.25 4.10 7.74
N ARG A 17 6.01 4.58 6.75
CA ARG A 17 6.85 3.72 5.90
C ARG A 17 7.95 3.04 6.72
N SER A 18 8.50 3.72 7.73
CA SER A 18 9.47 3.13 8.65
C SER A 18 8.83 2.13 9.61
N ILE A 19 7.61 2.41 10.09
CA ILE A 19 6.88 1.52 11.00
C ILE A 19 6.49 0.22 10.29
N TYR A 20 5.89 0.32 9.10
CA TYR A 20 5.33 -0.82 8.36
C TYR A 20 6.27 -1.37 7.29
N LEU A 21 7.59 -1.20 7.46
CA LEU A 21 8.59 -1.54 6.46
C LEU A 21 8.48 -3.03 6.04
N ILE A 22 8.26 -3.92 7.00
CA ILE A 22 8.20 -5.36 6.76
C ILE A 22 6.91 -5.73 6.04
N GLU A 23 5.76 -5.22 6.48
CA GLU A 23 4.45 -5.43 5.87
C GLU A 23 4.42 -4.89 4.44
N LEU A 24 5.01 -3.72 4.19
CA LEU A 24 5.15 -3.15 2.85
C LEU A 24 6.03 -4.03 1.97
N ALA A 25 7.17 -4.52 2.47
CA ALA A 25 8.05 -5.41 1.73
C ALA A 25 7.37 -6.75 1.39
N ARG A 26 6.67 -7.35 2.36
CA ARG A 26 5.93 -8.61 2.20
C ARG A 26 4.77 -8.45 1.22
N GLY A 27 3.89 -7.48 1.47
CA GLY A 27 2.70 -7.23 0.65
C GLY A 27 3.05 -6.86 -0.79
N SER A 28 4.02 -5.96 -1.00
CA SER A 28 4.45 -5.61 -2.35
C SER A 28 5.09 -6.79 -3.10
N SER A 29 5.83 -7.65 -2.40
CA SER A 29 6.41 -8.85 -3.02
C SER A 29 5.34 -9.87 -3.40
N TYR A 30 4.37 -10.10 -2.52
CA TYR A 30 3.29 -11.06 -2.75
C TYR A 30 2.36 -10.62 -3.88
N ILE A 31 1.97 -9.35 -3.92
CA ILE A 31 1.14 -8.81 -5.01
C ILE A 31 1.91 -8.85 -6.34
N ALA A 32 3.20 -8.50 -6.33
CA ALA A 32 4.00 -8.47 -7.55
C ALA A 32 4.30 -9.87 -8.13
N SER A 33 4.19 -10.94 -7.34
CA SER A 33 4.37 -12.31 -7.84
C SER A 33 3.11 -12.90 -8.50
N MET A 34 1.97 -12.21 -8.42
CA MET A 34 0.74 -12.66 -9.07
C MET A 34 0.78 -12.36 -10.57
N LEU A 35 0.72 -13.42 -11.38
CA LEU A 35 0.79 -13.34 -12.85
C LEU A 35 -0.51 -12.89 -13.52
N ASN A 36 -1.64 -13.00 -12.81
CA ASN A 36 -2.98 -12.77 -13.36
C ASN A 36 -3.69 -11.66 -12.57
N PRO A 37 -4.50 -10.81 -13.23
CA PRO A 37 -5.23 -9.74 -12.52
C PRO A 37 -6.17 -10.24 -11.42
N GLU A 38 -6.77 -11.42 -11.60
CA GLU A 38 -7.69 -12.01 -10.62
C GLU A 38 -6.97 -12.41 -9.33
N THR A 39 -5.86 -13.16 -9.45
CA THR A 39 -5.04 -13.56 -8.30
C THR A 39 -4.35 -12.35 -7.66
N GLN A 40 -4.01 -11.33 -8.44
CA GLN A 40 -3.51 -10.06 -7.93
C GLN A 40 -4.55 -9.33 -7.08
N ARG A 41 -5.83 -9.28 -7.49
CA ARG A 41 -6.89 -8.69 -6.66
C ARG A 41 -7.11 -9.46 -5.36
N VAL A 42 -7.04 -10.79 -5.40
CA VAL A 42 -7.11 -11.61 -4.19
C VAL A 42 -5.96 -11.29 -3.25
N ALA A 43 -4.72 -11.23 -3.76
CA ALA A 43 -3.55 -10.86 -2.97
C ALA A 43 -3.65 -9.45 -2.37
N ILE A 44 -4.21 -8.49 -3.11
CA ILE A 44 -4.48 -7.13 -2.57
C ILE A 44 -5.48 -7.20 -1.41
N ALA A 45 -6.57 -7.95 -1.56
CA ALA A 45 -7.58 -8.11 -0.52
C ALA A 45 -6.97 -8.72 0.75
N GLU A 46 -6.19 -9.80 0.60
CA GLU A 46 -5.52 -10.48 1.71
C GLU A 46 -4.54 -9.56 2.43
N VAL A 47 -3.71 -8.82 1.71
CA VAL A 47 -2.73 -7.90 2.30
C VAL A 47 -3.42 -6.76 3.08
N LEU A 48 -4.49 -6.19 2.53
CA LEU A 48 -5.21 -5.10 3.19
C LEU A 48 -6.04 -5.59 4.38
N ASP A 49 -6.65 -6.77 4.29
CA ASP A 49 -7.41 -7.36 5.39
C ASP A 49 -6.49 -7.81 6.54
N GLU A 50 -5.37 -8.47 6.23
CA GLU A 50 -4.33 -8.84 7.21
C GLU A 50 -3.84 -7.59 7.95
N PHE A 51 -3.48 -6.54 7.20
CA PHE A 51 -3.05 -5.28 7.80
C PHE A 51 -4.13 -4.66 8.70
N ARG A 52 -5.38 -4.61 8.23
CA ARG A 52 -6.51 -4.06 8.99
C ARG A 52 -6.75 -4.83 10.29
N MET A 53 -6.66 -6.16 10.25
CA MET A 53 -6.83 -7.00 11.44
C MET A 53 -5.73 -6.77 12.48
N GLN A 54 -4.51 -6.48 12.05
CA GLN A 54 -3.36 -6.29 12.93
C GLN A 54 -3.24 -4.86 13.49
N HIS A 55 -3.52 -3.85 12.67
CA HIS A 55 -3.21 -2.44 12.96
C HIS A 55 -4.44 -1.52 13.02
N GLY A 56 -5.61 -2.04 12.70
CA GLY A 56 -6.87 -1.29 12.68
C GLY A 56 -7.12 -0.53 11.38
N ALA A 57 -8.32 0.03 11.26
CA ALA A 57 -8.77 0.72 10.05
C ALA A 57 -8.18 2.14 9.90
N ASP A 58 -7.80 2.79 11.01
CA ASP A 58 -7.30 4.17 11.01
C ASP A 58 -6.04 4.36 10.17
N THR A 59 -5.17 3.36 10.12
CA THR A 59 -3.90 3.40 9.39
C THR A 59 -3.98 2.71 8.02
N LEU A 60 -5.12 2.12 7.67
CA LEU A 60 -5.28 1.33 6.44
C LEU A 60 -5.11 2.19 5.18
N LEU A 61 -5.64 3.42 5.18
CA LEU A 61 -5.54 4.30 4.01
C LEU A 61 -4.10 4.73 3.73
N ILE A 62 -3.32 5.06 4.76
CA ILE A 62 -1.92 5.44 4.59
C ILE A 62 -1.07 4.23 4.21
N PHE A 63 -1.37 3.06 4.74
CA PHE A 63 -0.72 1.81 4.33
C PHE A 63 -1.02 1.47 2.86
N ARG A 64 -2.28 1.57 2.42
CA ARG A 64 -2.69 1.34 1.02
C ARG A 64 -1.89 2.22 0.06
N ASP A 65 -1.73 3.49 0.40
CA ASP A 65 -0.97 4.43 -0.41
C ASP A 65 0.53 4.08 -0.45
N LEU A 66 1.14 3.81 0.72
CA LEU A 66 2.54 3.38 0.82
C LEU A 66 2.82 2.05 0.10
N LEU A 67 1.85 1.14 0.08
CA LEU A 67 1.91 -0.12 -0.64
C LEU A 67 1.92 0.12 -2.16
N ALA A 68 1.06 1.02 -2.65
CA ALA A 68 1.07 1.43 -4.05
C ALA A 68 2.42 2.10 -4.42
N GLU A 69 2.95 3.01 -3.60
CA GLU A 69 4.28 3.59 -3.82
C GLU A 69 5.38 2.51 -3.88
N SER A 70 5.29 1.50 -3.01
CA SER A 70 6.25 0.38 -2.98
C SER A 70 6.16 -0.49 -4.24
N LEU A 71 4.98 -0.67 -4.83
CA LEU A 71 4.79 -1.36 -6.10
C LEU A 71 5.30 -0.54 -7.28
N VAL A 72 5.08 0.79 -7.29
CA VAL A 72 5.68 1.69 -8.29
C VAL A 72 7.21 1.61 -8.26
N ASN A 73 7.81 1.60 -7.06
CA ASN A 73 9.26 1.47 -6.91
C ASN A 73 9.81 0.12 -7.41
N ARG A 74 8.95 -0.89 -7.55
CA ARG A 74 9.26 -2.22 -8.15
C ARG A 74 8.89 -2.30 -9.64
N ASP A 75 8.61 -1.16 -10.28
CA ASP A 75 8.12 -1.05 -11.67
C ASP A 75 6.76 -1.73 -11.95
N ASN A 76 6.01 -2.12 -10.91
CA ASN A 76 4.71 -2.77 -11.05
C ASN A 76 3.56 -1.75 -10.94
N ARG A 77 3.49 -0.85 -11.94
CA ARG A 77 2.52 0.27 -11.94
C ARG A 77 1.07 -0.18 -12.07
N SER A 78 0.81 -1.27 -12.78
CA SER A 78 -0.54 -1.84 -12.90
C SER A 78 -1.06 -2.33 -11.55
N ALA A 79 -0.22 -3.05 -10.78
CA ALA A 79 -0.56 -3.47 -9.43
C ALA A 79 -0.73 -2.27 -8.48
N ALA A 80 0.12 -1.25 -8.59
CA ALA A 80 -0.04 -0.03 -7.80
C ALA A 80 -1.40 0.65 -8.06
N GLN A 81 -1.80 0.75 -9.34
CA GLN A 81 -3.11 1.28 -9.69
C GLN A 81 -4.24 0.40 -9.16
N ALA A 82 -4.10 -0.92 -9.24
CA ALA A 82 -5.08 -1.86 -8.69
C ALA A 82 -5.25 -1.69 -7.18
N VAL A 83 -4.17 -1.49 -6.42
CA VAL A 83 -4.20 -1.21 -4.98
C VAL A 83 -4.94 0.10 -4.69
N LEU A 84 -4.66 1.16 -5.44
CA LEU A 84 -5.30 2.47 -5.23
C LEU A 84 -6.80 2.46 -5.57
N SER A 85 -7.20 1.65 -6.54
CA SER A 85 -8.60 1.47 -6.95
C SER A 85 -9.32 0.37 -6.16
N PHE A 86 -8.64 -0.31 -5.24
CA PHE A 86 -9.24 -1.34 -4.41
C PHE A 86 -9.99 -0.70 -3.25
N GLU A 87 -11.28 -1.00 -3.14
CA GLU A 87 -12.14 -0.57 -2.04
C GLU A 87 -12.11 -1.67 -0.95
N PRO A 88 -11.35 -1.48 0.14
CA PRO A 88 -11.35 -2.44 1.24
C PRO A 88 -12.76 -2.50 1.86
N ARG A 89 -13.28 -3.71 2.05
CA ARG A 89 -14.54 -3.96 2.77
C ARG A 89 -14.36 -3.79 4.26
#